data_AF-A0AAU6U237-F1
#
_entry.id   AF-A0AAU6U237-F1
#
_cell.length_a   1.000
_cell.length_b   1.000
_cell.length_c   1.000
_cell.angle_alpha   90.00
_cell.angle_beta   90.00
_cell.angle_gamma   90.00
#
_symmetry.space_group_name_H-M   'P 1'
#
loop_
_entity.id
_entity.type
_entity.pdbx_description
1 polymer ?
#
loop_
_entity_poly.entity_id
_entity_poly.type
_entity_poly.pdbx_seq_one_letter_code
_entity_poly.pdbx_strand_id
1 'polypeptide(L)'
;MEDFSLAALKALILANQMLTVGIISFLISAVVVWRHWENVSYFLIRVWHSLPLIGTVARLARKPASVDGDGWINHEVTLSNVYYREYKKYLKGPDAYNASLDYLAKAGEAGRSPRPAWVLALVLVLVLVEAMGFAYVLAGWMNMDASTNDRHLLAAGTALLLAVVSALLAEVTGHSLHHNSLIARARHWWQGEEPSKRSRTLKANKAINLEDSFSDSDKPDYEQLLARLKDVNSGVTRKLLWLIVCAVFVTCMAVGAFVVRSAALDSIETEMVNNMRAETTAQSDSSMASPFDLPEESQAINSEAEEATIDDKMQAIREASLTTYVMLSLIYIAIQGISIWLASKYYFAGTHSQTAWRLTHEYATAEEMLDAMDQQRTAIASHADDKLRRLQTLLSSRDHTNSGVLGALEGEKSAHRNFLAFIEYKAGTVPPKPAPQAAQTVQAEPAPAVQPAVAQAEAALPSTTDAPGQAGTVVKAADFHDVTGLPEESLAAASRALGVDEAQLRDIREQQMALKTLGLFPIKQSA
;
A
#
# COMPACT_ATOMS: atom_id res chain seq x y z
N MET A 1 -5.81 35.29 -16.72
CA MET A 1 -6.90 34.28 -16.73
C MET A 1 -6.78 33.29 -15.55
N GLU A 2 -5.58 32.98 -15.05
CA GLU A 2 -5.38 32.20 -13.81
C GLU A 2 -5.77 32.97 -12.53
N ASP A 3 -5.67 34.30 -12.54
CA ASP A 3 -5.92 35.14 -11.35
C ASP A 3 -7.39 35.11 -10.88
N PHE A 4 -8.35 34.92 -11.79
CA PHE A 4 -9.77 35.03 -11.46
C PHE A 4 -10.36 33.76 -10.81
N SER A 5 -9.83 32.57 -11.11
CA SER A 5 -10.28 31.33 -10.47
C SER A 5 -9.80 31.23 -9.02
N LEU A 6 -8.55 31.66 -8.78
CA LEU A 6 -8.01 31.86 -7.44
C LEU A 6 -8.71 33.01 -6.73
N ALA A 7 -9.11 34.09 -7.42
CA ALA A 7 -9.84 35.20 -6.81
C ALA A 7 -11.24 34.80 -6.34
N ALA A 8 -11.97 33.97 -7.08
CA ALA A 8 -13.29 33.48 -6.66
C ALA A 8 -13.20 32.51 -5.47
N LEU A 9 -12.23 31.59 -5.50
CA LEU A 9 -11.93 30.71 -4.36
C LEU A 9 -11.46 31.52 -3.15
N LYS A 10 -10.57 32.49 -3.35
CA LYS A 10 -10.12 33.43 -2.32
C LYS A 10 -11.27 34.24 -1.78
N ALA A 11 -12.19 34.74 -2.60
CA ALA A 11 -13.33 35.55 -2.16
C ALA A 11 -14.28 34.75 -1.27
N LEU A 12 -14.55 33.48 -1.61
CA LEU A 12 -15.39 32.59 -0.81
C LEU A 12 -14.69 32.14 0.50
N ILE A 13 -13.38 31.87 0.43
CA ILE A 13 -12.54 31.59 1.61
C ILE A 13 -12.45 32.83 2.51
N LEU A 14 -12.30 34.02 1.96
CA LEU A 14 -12.10 35.26 2.72
C LEU A 14 -13.44 35.76 3.30
N ALA A 15 -14.56 35.54 2.62
CA ALA A 15 -15.90 35.81 3.13
C ALA A 15 -16.29 34.87 4.31
N ASN A 16 -15.82 33.62 4.30
CA ASN A 16 -16.11 32.61 5.33
C ASN A 16 -14.83 32.04 5.97
N GLN A 17 -13.86 32.90 6.25
CA GLN A 17 -12.49 32.52 6.63
C GLN A 17 -12.43 31.67 7.90
N MET A 18 -13.24 32.01 8.90
CA MET A 18 -13.28 31.27 10.17
C MET A 18 -13.94 29.89 10.01
N LEU A 19 -14.96 29.78 9.16
CA LEU A 19 -15.69 28.55 8.93
C LEU A 19 -14.87 27.58 8.06
N THR A 20 -14.24 28.09 7.00
CA THR A 20 -13.36 27.28 6.14
C THR A 20 -12.12 26.78 6.88
N VAL A 21 -11.46 27.63 7.67
CA VAL A 21 -10.33 27.22 8.54
C VAL A 21 -10.80 26.22 9.60
N GLY A 22 -11.98 26.43 10.20
CA GLY A 22 -12.56 25.52 11.18
C GLY A 22 -12.84 24.12 10.60
N ILE A 23 -13.45 24.05 9.41
CA ILE A 23 -13.74 22.78 8.73
C ILE A 23 -12.44 22.07 8.33
N ILE A 24 -11.47 22.78 7.75
CA ILE A 24 -10.20 22.19 7.34
C ILE A 24 -9.44 21.66 8.56
N SER A 25 -9.37 22.44 9.65
CA SER A 25 -8.76 22.02 10.91
C SER A 25 -9.45 20.79 11.50
N PHE A 26 -10.79 20.77 11.49
CA PHE A 26 -11.56 19.61 11.94
C PHE A 26 -11.29 18.36 11.08
N LEU A 27 -11.25 18.49 9.76
CA LEU A 27 -10.96 17.38 8.84
C LEU A 27 -9.54 16.85 9.04
N ILE A 28 -8.55 17.73 9.18
CA ILE A 28 -7.16 17.32 9.46
C ILE A 28 -7.09 16.59 10.80
N SER A 29 -7.71 17.14 11.85
CA SER A 29 -7.77 16.49 13.16
C SER A 29 -8.45 15.12 13.09
N ALA A 30 -9.58 15.01 12.38
CA ALA A 30 -10.29 13.75 12.17
C ALA A 30 -9.43 12.71 11.44
N VAL A 31 -8.67 13.12 10.41
CA VAL A 31 -7.73 12.24 9.69
C VAL A 31 -6.59 11.78 10.61
N VAL A 32 -6.03 12.66 11.44
CA VAL A 32 -4.99 12.32 12.41
C VAL A 32 -5.51 11.33 13.45
N VAL A 33 -6.70 11.58 14.01
CA VAL A 33 -7.36 10.68 14.97
C VAL A 33 -7.66 9.32 14.34
N TRP A 34 -8.18 9.31 13.10
CA TRP A 34 -8.45 8.08 12.37
C TRP A 34 -7.16 7.28 12.11
N ARG A 35 -6.07 7.96 11.76
CA ARG A 35 -4.76 7.31 11.53
C ARG A 35 -4.14 6.73 12.79
N HIS A 36 -4.28 7.40 13.94
CA HIS A 36 -3.75 6.95 15.22
C HIS A 36 -4.81 6.34 16.14
N TRP A 37 -5.88 5.80 15.56
CA TRP A 37 -7.03 5.32 16.32
C TRP A 37 -6.68 4.25 17.35
N GLU A 38 -5.72 3.37 17.07
CA GLU A 38 -5.27 2.34 18.04
C GLU A 38 -4.74 3.01 19.33
N ASN A 39 -3.84 3.99 19.19
CA ASN A 39 -3.27 4.73 20.33
C ASN A 39 -4.32 5.60 21.04
N VAL A 40 -5.18 6.28 20.27
CA VAL A 40 -6.26 7.11 20.82
C VAL A 40 -7.26 6.26 21.58
N SER A 41 -7.65 5.10 21.04
CA SER A 41 -8.59 4.19 21.69
C SER A 41 -8.02 3.65 23.00
N TYR A 42 -6.74 3.27 23.03
CA TYR A 42 -6.06 2.85 24.25
C TYR A 42 -5.96 3.98 25.27
N PHE A 43 -5.60 5.19 24.83
CA PHE A 43 -5.57 6.38 25.67
C PHE A 43 -6.95 6.68 26.27
N LEU A 44 -8.02 6.64 25.47
CA LEU A 44 -9.38 6.83 25.93
C LEU A 44 -9.80 5.78 26.95
N ILE A 45 -9.44 4.51 26.74
CA ILE A 45 -9.63 3.44 27.74
C ILE A 45 -8.93 3.86 29.04
N ARG A 46 -7.64 4.23 28.99
CA ARG A 46 -6.89 4.63 30.18
C ARG A 46 -7.50 5.82 30.92
N VAL A 47 -7.89 6.87 30.19
CA VAL A 47 -8.55 8.06 30.75
C VAL A 47 -9.88 7.68 31.37
N TRP A 48 -10.72 6.93 30.65
CA TRP A 48 -12.02 6.48 31.15
C TRP A 48 -11.90 5.65 32.43
N HIS A 49 -10.88 4.79 32.53
CA HIS A 49 -10.62 3.99 33.74
C HIS A 49 -10.12 4.84 34.91
N SER A 50 -9.51 6.00 34.64
CA SER A 50 -8.96 6.90 35.66
C SER A 50 -9.94 7.92 36.24
N LEU A 51 -11.12 8.11 35.63
CA LEU A 51 -12.12 9.08 36.05
C LEU A 51 -12.68 8.74 37.46
N PRO A 52 -12.62 9.68 38.43
CA PRO A 52 -12.91 9.38 39.84
C PRO A 52 -14.40 9.11 40.13
N LEU A 53 -15.33 9.62 39.31
CA LEU A 53 -16.77 9.54 39.59
C LEU A 53 -17.53 8.56 38.69
N ILE A 54 -17.15 8.49 37.41
CA ILE A 54 -17.88 7.77 36.35
C ILE A 54 -17.02 6.63 35.77
N GLY A 55 -15.72 6.65 36.06
CA GLY A 55 -14.77 5.70 35.48
C GLY A 55 -15.07 4.26 35.90
N THR A 56 -14.60 3.31 35.09
CA THR A 56 -14.80 1.87 35.34
C THR A 56 -14.28 1.45 36.69
N VAL A 57 -13.09 1.90 37.12
CA VAL A 57 -12.53 1.58 38.45
C VAL A 57 -13.45 2.06 39.58
N ALA A 58 -13.89 3.32 39.53
CA ALA A 58 -14.80 3.90 40.52
C ALA A 58 -16.17 3.19 40.53
N ARG A 59 -16.66 2.81 39.34
CA ARG A 59 -17.92 2.10 39.19
C ARG A 59 -17.84 0.66 39.68
N LEU A 60 -16.74 -0.06 39.43
CA LEU A 60 -16.50 -1.41 39.91
C LEU A 60 -16.34 -1.42 41.44
N ALA A 61 -15.63 -0.44 42.00
CA ALA A 61 -15.48 -0.30 43.46
C ALA A 61 -16.81 -0.07 44.21
N ARG A 62 -17.83 0.53 43.57
CA ARG A 62 -19.15 0.74 44.18
C ARG A 62 -20.06 -0.50 44.13
N LYS A 63 -19.78 -1.48 43.28
CA LYS A 63 -20.60 -2.68 43.14
C LYS A 63 -20.21 -3.74 44.19
N PRO A 64 -21.13 -4.63 44.61
CA PRO A 64 -20.75 -5.77 45.45
C PRO A 64 -19.72 -6.63 44.71
N ALA A 65 -18.65 -7.01 45.40
CA ALA A 65 -17.55 -7.83 44.88
C ALA A 65 -17.65 -9.23 45.49
N SER A 66 -17.22 -10.24 44.75
CA SER A 66 -17.10 -11.63 45.23
C SER A 66 -15.78 -12.22 44.79
N VAL A 67 -15.30 -13.18 45.58
CA VAL A 67 -14.16 -14.00 45.20
C VAL A 67 -14.72 -15.24 44.52
N ASP A 68 -14.30 -15.48 43.28
CA ASP A 68 -14.69 -16.68 42.54
C ASP A 68 -13.95 -17.91 43.12
N GLY A 69 -14.39 -19.12 42.77
CA GLY A 69 -13.79 -20.37 43.28
C GLY A 69 -12.29 -20.50 43.02
N ASP A 70 -11.79 -19.77 42.03
CA ASP A 70 -10.39 -19.71 41.63
C ASP A 70 -9.55 -18.70 42.45
N GLY A 71 -10.14 -18.08 43.48
CA GLY A 71 -9.45 -17.17 44.39
C GLY A 71 -9.22 -15.76 43.85
N TRP A 72 -9.68 -15.44 42.63
CA TRP A 72 -9.65 -14.09 42.04
C TRP A 72 -10.90 -13.27 42.37
N ILE A 73 -10.76 -11.94 42.55
CA ILE A 73 -11.93 -11.06 42.69
C ILE A 73 -12.51 -10.82 41.30
N ASN A 74 -13.81 -11.05 41.14
CA ASN A 74 -14.55 -10.86 39.89
C ASN A 74 -14.32 -9.49 39.21
N HIS A 75 -14.19 -8.42 39.99
CA HIS A 75 -13.88 -7.08 39.49
C HIS A 75 -12.45 -6.93 38.97
N GLU A 76 -11.47 -7.59 39.59
CA GLU A 76 -10.07 -7.60 39.11
C GLU A 76 -9.97 -8.38 37.79
N VAL A 77 -10.68 -9.51 37.67
CA VAL A 77 -10.76 -10.29 36.43
C VAL A 77 -11.38 -9.45 35.30
N THR A 78 -12.46 -8.71 35.61
CA THR A 78 -13.13 -7.85 34.62
C THR A 78 -12.19 -6.74 34.14
N LEU A 79 -11.49 -6.08 35.05
CA LEU A 79 -10.54 -5.02 34.72
C LEU A 79 -9.34 -5.56 33.94
N SER A 80 -8.75 -6.66 34.41
CA SER A 80 -7.58 -7.28 33.79
C SER A 80 -7.90 -7.84 32.40
N ASN A 81 -9.11 -8.34 32.15
CA ASN A 81 -9.51 -8.79 30.81
C ASN A 81 -9.48 -7.68 29.74
N VAL A 82 -9.78 -6.43 30.12
CA VAL A 82 -9.73 -5.28 29.19
C VAL A 82 -8.27 -5.03 28.76
N TYR A 83 -7.34 -5.01 29.71
CA TYR A 83 -5.92 -4.83 29.45
C TYR A 83 -5.29 -6.05 28.77
N TYR A 84 -5.73 -7.26 29.09
CA TYR A 84 -5.27 -8.49 28.44
C TYR A 84 -5.55 -8.51 26.94
N ARG A 85 -6.68 -7.96 26.49
CA ARG A 85 -6.99 -7.86 25.05
C ARG A 85 -5.98 -6.98 24.31
N GLU A 86 -5.52 -5.90 24.94
CA GLU A 86 -4.50 -5.02 24.39
C GLU A 86 -3.10 -5.65 24.48
N TYR A 87 -2.79 -6.28 25.63
CA TYR A 87 -1.55 -7.01 25.85
C TYR A 87 -1.34 -8.13 24.82
N LYS A 88 -2.39 -8.91 24.52
CA LYS A 88 -2.35 -10.04 23.57
C LYS A 88 -1.94 -9.61 22.15
N LYS A 89 -2.21 -8.36 21.74
CA LYS A 89 -1.81 -7.86 20.40
C LYS A 89 -0.29 -7.83 20.21
N TYR A 90 0.44 -7.66 21.31
CA TYR A 90 1.91 -7.61 21.37
C TYR A 90 2.52 -8.94 21.84
N LEU A 91 1.71 -9.98 22.04
CA LEU A 91 2.18 -11.32 22.36
C LEU A 91 2.52 -12.08 21.07
N LYS A 92 3.53 -11.60 20.33
CA LYS A 92 4.02 -12.25 19.11
C LYS A 92 5.42 -12.79 19.35
N GLY A 93 5.69 -13.99 18.82
CA GLY A 93 7.00 -14.61 18.87
C GLY A 93 7.95 -14.09 17.78
N PRO A 94 9.24 -14.45 17.84
CA PRO A 94 10.22 -14.13 16.79
C PRO A 94 9.79 -14.66 15.42
N ASP A 95 9.12 -15.83 15.40
CA ASP A 95 8.62 -16.45 14.18
C ASP A 95 7.61 -15.57 13.43
N ALA A 96 6.89 -14.69 14.12
CA ALA A 96 5.92 -13.80 13.49
C ALA A 96 6.59 -12.79 12.54
N TYR A 97 7.81 -12.34 12.85
CA TYR A 97 8.58 -11.45 11.99
C TYR A 97 9.01 -12.19 10.70
N ASN A 98 9.64 -13.35 10.87
CA ASN A 98 10.11 -14.18 9.75
C ASN A 98 8.95 -14.66 8.87
N ALA A 99 7.84 -15.09 9.48
CA ALA A 99 6.63 -15.47 8.77
C ALA A 99 6.04 -14.29 7.98
N SER A 100 6.13 -13.05 8.50
CA SER A 100 5.67 -11.86 7.79
C SER A 100 6.54 -11.50 6.59
N LEU A 101 7.86 -11.62 6.72
CA LEU A 101 8.79 -11.43 5.60
C LEU A 101 8.58 -12.48 4.51
N ASP A 102 8.49 -13.75 4.90
CA ASP A 102 8.21 -14.87 3.98
C ASP A 102 6.85 -14.69 3.29
N TYR A 103 5.82 -14.30 4.05
CA TYR A 103 4.50 -14.04 3.50
C TYR A 103 4.53 -12.95 2.43
N LEU A 104 5.21 -11.82 2.69
CA LEU A 104 5.35 -10.73 1.74
C LEU A 104 6.17 -11.12 0.51
N ALA A 105 7.22 -11.92 0.68
CA ALA A 105 8.03 -12.43 -0.43
C ALA A 105 7.18 -13.33 -1.34
N LYS A 106 6.48 -14.31 -0.78
CA LYS A 106 5.60 -15.25 -1.51
C LYS A 106 4.36 -14.59 -2.11
N ALA A 107 3.83 -13.54 -1.47
CA ALA A 107 2.78 -12.71 -2.04
C ALA A 107 3.26 -11.80 -3.19
N GLY A 108 4.57 -11.68 -3.40
CA GLY A 108 5.17 -10.77 -4.40
C GLY A 108 5.08 -9.29 -4.02
N GLU A 109 4.97 -8.98 -2.72
CA GLU A 109 4.72 -7.64 -2.18
C GLU A 109 5.82 -7.14 -1.20
N ALA A 110 6.95 -7.86 -1.07
CA ALA A 110 8.07 -7.51 -0.17
C ALA A 110 8.64 -6.09 -0.36
N GLY A 111 8.67 -5.55 -1.58
CA GLY A 111 9.19 -4.21 -1.88
C GLY A 111 8.13 -3.10 -1.89
N ARG A 112 6.96 -3.34 -1.29
CA ARG A 112 5.80 -2.47 -1.44
C ARG A 112 5.37 -1.85 -0.12
N SER A 113 4.93 -0.60 -0.17
CA SER A 113 4.43 0.14 0.98
C SER A 113 2.96 0.54 0.80
N PRO A 114 2.21 0.73 1.90
CA PRO A 114 0.91 1.37 1.84
C PRO A 114 1.07 2.82 1.36
N ARG A 115 -0.04 3.40 0.88
CA ARG A 115 -0.07 4.77 0.35
C ARG A 115 0.37 5.76 1.43
N PRO A 116 1.48 6.49 1.24
CA PRO A 116 1.86 7.55 2.17
C PRO A 116 0.88 8.72 2.03
N ALA A 117 0.68 9.48 3.11
CA ALA A 117 -0.32 10.55 3.14
C ALA A 117 -0.07 11.64 2.08
N TRP A 118 1.19 11.92 1.73
CA TRP A 118 1.54 12.90 0.70
C TRP A 118 1.08 12.47 -0.70
N VAL A 119 1.07 11.17 -1.01
CA VAL A 119 0.54 10.67 -2.30
C VAL A 119 -0.96 10.87 -2.37
N LEU A 120 -1.67 10.63 -1.26
CA LEU A 120 -3.11 10.92 -1.20
C LEU A 120 -3.39 12.40 -1.43
N ALA A 121 -2.62 13.29 -0.79
CA ALA A 121 -2.74 14.73 -1.01
C ALA A 121 -2.43 15.12 -2.46
N LEU A 122 -1.39 14.55 -3.06
CA LEU A 122 -1.01 14.78 -4.45
C LEU A 122 -2.14 14.37 -5.41
N VAL A 123 -2.67 13.16 -5.27
CA VAL A 123 -3.78 12.66 -6.11
C VAL A 123 -5.02 13.52 -5.94
N LEU A 124 -5.36 13.89 -4.70
CA LEU A 124 -6.52 14.74 -4.42
C LEU A 124 -6.38 16.11 -5.09
N VAL A 125 -5.22 16.76 -4.97
CA VAL A 125 -4.96 18.05 -5.65
C VAL A 125 -5.03 17.90 -7.16
N LEU A 126 -4.40 16.85 -7.72
CA LEU A 126 -4.34 16.65 -9.16
C LEU A 126 -5.74 16.45 -9.76
N VAL A 127 -6.57 15.60 -9.14
CA VAL A 127 -7.95 15.34 -9.57
C VAL A 127 -8.84 16.56 -9.36
N LEU A 128 -8.64 17.34 -8.28
CA LEU A 128 -9.45 18.53 -8.00
C LEU A 128 -9.16 19.64 -9.02
N VAL A 129 -7.90 19.92 -9.31
CA VAL A 129 -7.49 20.92 -10.33
C VAL A 129 -8.10 20.56 -11.69
N GLU A 130 -8.04 19.29 -12.05
CA GLU A 130 -8.61 18.79 -13.30
C GLU A 130 -10.15 18.94 -13.34
N ALA A 131 -10.84 18.52 -12.27
CA ALA A 131 -12.28 18.62 -12.18
C ALA A 131 -12.77 20.07 -12.18
N MET A 132 -12.01 21.00 -11.59
CA MET A 132 -12.27 22.44 -11.70
C MET A 132 -12.17 22.91 -13.16
N GLY A 133 -11.14 22.48 -13.89
CA GLY A 133 -10.99 22.81 -15.31
C GLY A 133 -12.15 22.32 -16.18
N PHE A 134 -12.76 21.18 -15.83
CA PHE A 134 -13.95 20.67 -16.50
C PHE A 134 -15.23 21.39 -16.07
N ALA A 135 -15.43 21.62 -14.78
CA ALA A 135 -16.64 22.26 -14.28
C ALA A 135 -16.72 23.73 -14.67
N TYR A 136 -15.59 24.43 -14.80
CA TYR A 136 -15.56 25.79 -15.32
C TYR A 136 -16.07 25.86 -16.76
N VAL A 137 -15.69 24.89 -17.59
CA VAL A 137 -16.20 24.78 -18.97
C VAL A 137 -17.70 24.51 -18.97
N LEU A 138 -18.19 23.64 -18.08
CA LEU A 138 -19.63 23.41 -17.93
C LEU A 138 -20.38 24.62 -17.39
N ALA A 139 -19.75 25.48 -16.58
CA ALA A 139 -20.39 26.65 -15.98
C ALA A 139 -21.01 27.60 -17.02
N GLY A 140 -20.41 27.69 -18.22
CA GLY A 140 -20.95 28.47 -19.35
C GLY A 140 -22.26 27.90 -19.91
N TRP A 141 -22.58 26.65 -19.63
CA TRP A 141 -23.82 25.97 -20.03
C TRP A 141 -24.78 25.75 -18.85
N MET A 142 -24.33 25.98 -17.62
CA MET A 142 -25.13 25.83 -16.41
C MET A 142 -26.01 27.06 -16.21
N ASN A 143 -27.32 26.86 -16.29
CA ASN A 143 -28.39 27.82 -15.98
C ASN A 143 -28.05 29.28 -16.36
N MET A 144 -28.35 29.64 -17.61
CA MET A 144 -28.16 30.98 -18.16
C MET A 144 -28.92 32.08 -17.39
N ASP A 145 -29.91 31.73 -16.56
CA ASP A 145 -30.67 32.68 -15.74
C ASP A 145 -30.12 32.87 -14.32
N ALA A 146 -29.13 32.06 -13.92
CA ALA A 146 -28.52 32.15 -12.58
C ALA A 146 -27.53 33.32 -12.47
N SER A 147 -27.43 33.91 -11.28
CA SER A 147 -26.45 34.97 -11.01
C SER A 147 -25.02 34.44 -11.18
N THR A 148 -24.06 35.32 -11.49
CA THR A 148 -22.65 34.95 -11.65
C THR A 148 -22.09 34.19 -10.45
N ASN A 149 -22.48 34.60 -9.24
CA ASN A 149 -22.07 33.94 -8.00
C ASN A 149 -22.65 32.52 -7.87
N ASP A 150 -23.91 32.33 -8.27
CA ASP A 150 -24.57 31.01 -8.24
C ASP A 150 -23.96 30.06 -9.28
N ARG A 151 -23.54 30.56 -10.45
CA ARG A 151 -22.83 29.75 -11.46
C ARG A 151 -21.48 29.27 -10.94
N HIS A 152 -20.73 30.11 -10.23
CA HIS A 152 -19.48 29.70 -9.59
C HIS A 152 -19.69 28.63 -8.52
N LEU A 153 -20.74 28.76 -7.71
CA LEU A 153 -21.08 27.76 -6.70
C LEU A 153 -21.50 26.43 -7.34
N LEU A 154 -22.32 26.47 -8.38
CA LEU A 154 -22.74 25.28 -9.15
C LEU A 154 -21.56 24.60 -9.85
N ALA A 155 -20.64 25.39 -10.42
CA ALA A 155 -19.40 24.88 -11.01
C ALA A 155 -18.51 24.22 -9.95
N ALA A 156 -18.31 24.85 -8.80
CA ALA A 156 -17.54 24.28 -7.70
C ALA A 156 -18.16 22.96 -7.18
N GLY A 157 -19.49 22.90 -7.04
CA GLY A 157 -20.21 21.69 -6.66
C GLY A 157 -20.06 20.57 -7.69
N THR A 158 -20.13 20.91 -8.99
CA THR A 158 -19.94 19.95 -10.08
C THR A 158 -18.50 19.43 -10.14
N ALA A 159 -17.51 20.31 -9.95
CA ALA A 159 -16.10 19.93 -9.86
C ALA A 159 -15.88 18.93 -8.72
N LEU A 160 -16.42 19.22 -7.53
CA LEU A 160 -16.28 18.33 -6.38
C LEU A 160 -16.91 16.95 -6.64
N LEU A 161 -18.11 16.90 -7.21
CA LEU A 161 -18.78 15.64 -7.54
C LEU A 161 -17.96 14.82 -8.53
N LEU A 162 -17.49 15.44 -9.62
CA LEU A 162 -16.67 14.78 -10.63
C LEU A 162 -15.33 14.32 -10.08
N ALA A 163 -14.69 15.12 -9.21
CA ALA A 163 -13.45 14.74 -8.54
C ALA A 163 -13.63 13.48 -7.68
N VAL A 164 -14.71 13.42 -6.88
CA VAL A 164 -15.00 12.25 -6.04
C VAL A 164 -15.23 11.00 -6.88
N VAL A 165 -16.08 11.08 -7.92
CA VAL A 165 -16.35 9.95 -8.80
C VAL A 165 -15.08 9.49 -9.52
N SER A 166 -14.30 10.42 -10.05
CA SER A 166 -13.05 10.13 -10.75
C SER A 166 -12.02 9.46 -9.83
N ALA A 167 -11.85 9.99 -8.62
CA ALA A 167 -10.91 9.44 -7.64
C ALA A 167 -11.28 8.02 -7.20
N LEU A 168 -12.57 7.75 -6.93
CA LEU A 168 -13.06 6.42 -6.57
C LEU A 168 -12.85 5.43 -7.71
N LEU A 169 -13.17 5.82 -8.95
CA LEU A 169 -12.94 4.97 -10.12
C LEU A 169 -11.45 4.69 -10.31
N ALA A 170 -10.58 5.70 -10.22
CA ALA A 170 -9.14 5.53 -10.34
C ALA A 170 -8.58 4.57 -9.28
N GLU A 171 -9.08 4.66 -8.04
CA GLU A 171 -8.66 3.80 -6.93
C GLU A 171 -9.07 2.34 -7.14
N VAL A 172 -10.35 2.09 -7.43
CA VAL A 172 -10.86 0.73 -7.70
C VAL A 172 -10.16 0.11 -8.92
N THR A 173 -9.93 0.92 -9.95
CA THR A 173 -9.23 0.52 -11.18
C THR A 173 -7.77 0.16 -10.88
N GLY A 174 -7.05 0.99 -10.13
CA GLY A 174 -5.67 0.71 -9.71
C GLY A 174 -5.56 -0.57 -8.88
N HIS A 175 -6.51 -0.81 -7.97
CA HIS A 175 -6.56 -2.05 -7.19
C HIS A 175 -6.74 -3.28 -8.09
N SER A 176 -7.67 -3.19 -9.04
CA SER A 176 -7.93 -4.26 -10.01
C SER A 176 -6.74 -4.52 -10.93
N LEU A 177 -6.01 -3.46 -11.34
CA LEU A 177 -4.85 -3.55 -12.21
C LEU A 177 -3.73 -4.36 -11.55
N HIS A 178 -3.42 -4.06 -10.29
CA HIS A 178 -2.42 -4.82 -9.54
C HIS A 178 -2.84 -6.28 -9.31
N HIS A 179 -4.07 -6.51 -8.89
CA HIS A 179 -4.57 -7.88 -8.69
C HIS A 179 -4.49 -8.69 -10.00
N ASN A 180 -4.82 -8.06 -11.13
CA ASN A 180 -4.74 -8.69 -12.46
C ASN A 180 -3.30 -8.96 -12.90
N SER A 181 -2.34 -8.11 -12.54
CA SER A 181 -0.92 -8.33 -12.86
C SER A 181 -0.34 -9.51 -12.07
N LEU A 182 -0.74 -9.70 -10.81
CA LEU A 182 -0.38 -10.89 -10.03
C LEU A 182 -1.00 -12.17 -10.60
N ILE A 183 -2.28 -12.14 -10.99
CA ILE A 183 -2.93 -13.27 -11.68
C ILE A 183 -2.22 -13.58 -13.01
N ALA A 184 -1.84 -12.56 -13.76
CA ALA A 184 -1.10 -12.74 -15.00
C ALA A 184 0.26 -13.40 -14.77
N ARG A 185 0.98 -12.98 -13.72
CA ARG A 185 2.26 -13.55 -13.31
C ARG A 185 2.12 -15.02 -12.87
N ALA A 186 1.15 -15.33 -12.00
CA ALA A 186 0.88 -16.70 -11.56
C ALA A 186 0.56 -17.62 -12.74
N ARG A 187 -0.22 -17.13 -13.72
CA ARG A 187 -0.52 -17.89 -14.94
C ARG A 187 0.70 -18.10 -15.82
N HIS A 188 1.56 -17.10 -15.95
CA HIS A 188 2.80 -17.21 -16.70
C HIS A 188 3.74 -18.25 -16.07
N TRP A 189 3.90 -18.24 -14.74
CA TRP A 189 4.67 -19.26 -14.02
C TRP A 189 4.08 -20.67 -14.19
N TRP A 190 2.75 -20.81 -14.08
CA TRP A 190 2.08 -22.09 -14.34
C TRP A 190 2.26 -22.59 -15.78
N GLN A 191 2.37 -21.70 -16.77
CA GLN A 191 2.61 -22.06 -18.17
C GLN A 191 4.07 -22.48 -18.42
N GLY A 192 5.03 -21.96 -17.65
CA GLY A 192 6.44 -22.29 -17.76
C GLY A 192 6.87 -23.56 -17.00
N GLU A 193 6.02 -24.09 -16.13
CA GLU A 193 6.29 -25.31 -15.35
C GLU A 193 6.31 -26.57 -16.22
N GLU A 194 7.15 -27.55 -15.86
CA GLU A 194 7.20 -28.85 -16.54
C GLU A 194 5.81 -29.51 -16.56
N PRO A 195 5.34 -30.05 -17.71
CA PRO A 195 4.01 -30.64 -17.82
C PRO A 195 3.72 -31.80 -16.85
N SER A 196 4.77 -32.45 -16.34
CA SER A 196 4.72 -33.53 -15.36
C SER A 196 4.46 -33.05 -13.93
N LYS A 197 4.94 -31.85 -13.56
CA LYS A 197 4.75 -31.22 -12.25
C LYS A 197 3.57 -30.24 -12.24
N ARG A 198 3.14 -29.80 -13.43
CA ARG A 198 2.04 -28.87 -13.62
C ARG A 198 0.69 -29.52 -13.29
N SER A 199 -0.11 -28.86 -12.45
CA SER A 199 -1.52 -29.22 -12.27
C SER A 199 -2.30 -29.07 -13.58
N ARG A 200 -3.25 -29.99 -13.85
CA ARG A 200 -4.06 -30.00 -15.09
C ARG A 200 -4.82 -28.68 -15.32
N THR A 201 -5.15 -27.98 -14.25
CA THR A 201 -5.85 -26.68 -14.26
C THR A 201 -5.34 -25.80 -13.14
N LEU A 202 -5.10 -24.52 -13.43
CA LEU A 202 -4.80 -23.51 -12.42
C LEU A 202 -6.03 -23.26 -11.55
N LYS A 203 -5.97 -23.61 -10.26
CA LYS A 203 -7.06 -23.43 -9.29
C LYS A 203 -6.61 -22.52 -8.15
N ALA A 204 -7.55 -21.77 -7.58
CA ALA A 204 -7.32 -21.03 -6.34
C ALA A 204 -7.04 -22.01 -5.19
N ASN A 205 -5.94 -21.82 -4.46
CA ASN A 205 -5.61 -22.62 -3.29
C ASN A 205 -6.34 -22.11 -2.04
N LYS A 206 -6.36 -22.90 -0.97
CA LYS A 206 -6.89 -22.47 0.34
C LYS A 206 -6.10 -21.25 0.81
N ALA A 207 -6.80 -20.22 1.29
CA ALA A 207 -6.17 -19.02 1.83
C ALA A 207 -5.28 -19.38 3.03
N ILE A 208 -4.04 -18.89 3.03
CA ILE A 208 -3.06 -19.11 4.10
C ILE A 208 -3.02 -17.89 5.02
N ASN A 209 -3.00 -18.15 6.32
CA ASN A 209 -2.84 -17.12 7.34
C ASN A 209 -1.37 -16.73 7.49
N LEU A 210 -1.13 -15.53 8.02
CA LEU A 210 0.20 -14.99 8.24
C LEU A 210 1.11 -15.94 9.05
N GLU A 211 0.58 -16.53 10.11
CA GLU A 211 1.32 -17.43 11.02
C GLU A 211 1.67 -18.78 10.38
N ASP A 212 0.93 -19.18 9.35
CA ASP A 212 1.09 -20.47 8.65
C ASP A 212 1.89 -20.30 7.34
N SER A 213 2.62 -19.19 7.15
CA SER A 213 3.28 -18.88 5.86
C SER A 213 4.30 -19.95 5.42
N PHE A 214 4.87 -20.70 6.35
CA PHE A 214 5.81 -21.77 6.03
C PHE A 214 5.13 -23.07 5.56
N SER A 215 3.82 -23.23 5.78
CA SER A 215 3.10 -24.49 5.53
C SER A 215 2.98 -24.90 4.06
N ASP A 216 3.24 -23.98 3.13
CA ASP A 216 3.17 -24.21 1.70
C ASP A 216 4.51 -24.00 0.98
N SER A 217 5.61 -23.97 1.73
CA SER A 217 6.96 -23.78 1.16
C SER A 217 7.36 -24.90 0.19
N ASP A 218 6.77 -26.09 0.33
CA ASP A 218 7.00 -27.23 -0.56
C ASP A 218 6.20 -27.15 -1.88
N LYS A 219 5.29 -26.19 -2.01
CA LYS A 219 4.46 -26.01 -3.22
C LYS A 219 5.14 -25.10 -4.23
N PRO A 220 4.80 -25.16 -5.53
CA PRO A 220 5.38 -24.25 -6.51
C PRO A 220 4.96 -22.79 -6.28
N ASP A 221 5.82 -21.86 -6.69
CA ASP A 221 5.70 -20.41 -6.45
C ASP A 221 4.33 -19.83 -6.86
N TYR A 222 3.76 -20.30 -7.96
CA TYR A 222 2.46 -19.82 -8.43
C TYR A 222 1.31 -20.21 -7.49
N GLU A 223 1.38 -21.35 -6.80
CA GLU A 223 0.38 -21.75 -5.80
C GLU A 223 0.56 -20.97 -4.50
N GLN A 224 1.81 -20.73 -4.10
CA GLN A 224 2.12 -19.92 -2.93
C GLN A 224 1.58 -18.49 -3.09
N LEU A 225 1.76 -17.90 -4.28
CA LEU A 225 1.21 -16.58 -4.61
C LEU A 225 -0.33 -16.57 -4.57
N LEU A 226 -0.98 -17.57 -5.19
CA LEU A 226 -2.44 -17.64 -5.25
C LEU A 226 -3.10 -17.91 -3.89
N ALA A 227 -2.43 -18.64 -2.99
CA ALA A 227 -2.90 -18.89 -1.62
C ALA A 227 -2.95 -17.62 -0.75
N ARG A 228 -2.19 -16.58 -1.12
CA ARG A 228 -2.10 -15.31 -0.38
C ARG A 228 -2.96 -14.20 -1.00
N LEU A 229 -3.32 -14.33 -2.27
CA LEU A 229 -4.08 -13.33 -3.01
C LEU A 229 -5.55 -13.29 -2.58
N LYS A 230 -6.09 -12.09 -2.36
CA LYS A 230 -7.50 -11.90 -1.97
C LYS A 230 -8.45 -12.07 -3.16
N ASP A 231 -9.64 -12.64 -2.93
CA ASP A 231 -10.75 -12.71 -3.89
C ASP A 231 -10.41 -13.37 -5.25
N VAL A 232 -9.63 -14.46 -5.22
CA VAL A 232 -9.30 -15.25 -6.42
C VAL A 232 -10.48 -16.16 -6.79
N ASN A 233 -10.96 -16.04 -8.03
CA ASN A 233 -11.97 -16.94 -8.55
C ASN A 233 -11.40 -18.36 -8.75
N SER A 234 -12.23 -19.39 -8.68
CA SER A 234 -11.84 -20.78 -8.90
C SER A 234 -11.08 -21.01 -10.23
N GLY A 235 -11.44 -20.26 -11.28
CA GLY A 235 -10.77 -20.26 -12.59
C GLY A 235 -9.62 -19.25 -12.75
N VAL A 236 -9.18 -18.59 -11.67
CA VAL A 236 -8.05 -17.65 -11.64
C VAL A 236 -8.09 -16.66 -12.82
N THR A 237 -9.25 -16.03 -13.02
CA THR A 237 -9.54 -15.10 -14.12
C THR A 237 -9.27 -13.65 -13.73
N ARG A 238 -8.80 -12.83 -14.67
CA ARG A 238 -8.58 -11.39 -14.47
C ARG A 238 -9.92 -10.66 -14.36
N LYS A 239 -10.02 -9.71 -13.43
CA LYS A 239 -11.18 -8.82 -13.24
C LYS A 239 -11.02 -7.59 -14.12
N LEU A 240 -11.50 -7.65 -15.36
CA LEU A 240 -11.37 -6.55 -16.33
C LEU A 240 -12.52 -5.52 -16.24
N LEU A 241 -13.60 -5.83 -15.52
CA LEU A 241 -14.80 -4.98 -15.48
C LEU A 241 -14.48 -3.53 -15.09
N TRP A 242 -13.77 -3.33 -13.98
CA TRP A 242 -13.43 -1.98 -13.49
C TRP A 242 -12.45 -1.25 -14.40
N LEU A 243 -11.52 -1.97 -15.04
CA LEU A 243 -10.64 -1.39 -16.06
C LEU A 243 -11.44 -0.86 -17.26
N ILE A 244 -12.41 -1.63 -17.74
CA ILE A 244 -13.27 -1.24 -18.87
C ILE A 244 -14.16 -0.05 -18.48
N VAL A 245 -14.82 -0.12 -17.32
CA VAL A 245 -15.69 0.97 -16.83
C VAL A 245 -14.90 2.27 -16.68
N CYS A 246 -13.70 2.22 -16.11
CA CYS A 246 -12.86 3.39 -15.98
C CYS A 246 -12.37 3.89 -17.35
N ALA A 247 -11.89 3.01 -18.23
CA ALA A 247 -11.45 3.42 -19.57
C ALA A 247 -12.58 4.10 -20.37
N VAL A 248 -13.80 3.55 -20.32
CA VAL A 248 -14.98 4.15 -20.94
C VAL A 248 -15.30 5.50 -20.30
N PHE A 249 -15.33 5.59 -18.96
CA PHE A 249 -15.58 6.84 -18.26
C PHE A 249 -14.59 7.95 -18.65
N VAL A 250 -13.29 7.65 -18.62
CA VAL A 250 -12.22 8.60 -18.95
C VAL A 250 -12.31 9.03 -20.41
N THR A 251 -12.59 8.10 -21.32
CA THR A 251 -12.76 8.41 -22.75
C THR A 251 -14.00 9.28 -22.97
N CYS A 252 -15.14 8.95 -22.36
CA CYS A 252 -16.36 9.75 -22.44
C CYS A 252 -16.16 11.15 -21.86
N MET A 253 -15.45 11.28 -20.73
CA MET A 253 -15.13 12.57 -20.13
C MET A 253 -14.18 13.39 -21.02
N ALA A 254 -13.16 12.78 -21.60
CA ALA A 254 -12.22 13.47 -22.50
C ALA A 254 -12.91 13.98 -23.79
N VAL A 255 -13.77 13.15 -24.38
CA VAL A 255 -14.57 13.53 -25.56
C VAL A 255 -15.61 14.58 -25.19
N GLY A 256 -16.33 14.39 -24.09
CA GLY A 256 -17.31 15.35 -23.58
C GLY A 256 -16.68 16.70 -23.29
N ALA A 257 -15.51 16.72 -22.66
CA ALA A 257 -14.75 17.95 -22.40
C ALA A 257 -14.38 18.67 -23.70
N PHE A 258 -13.91 17.92 -24.70
CA PHE A 258 -13.57 18.47 -26.01
C PHE A 258 -14.79 19.10 -26.70
N VAL A 259 -15.91 18.37 -26.74
CA VAL A 259 -17.16 18.84 -27.37
C VAL A 259 -17.74 20.07 -26.67
N VAL A 260 -17.77 20.10 -25.34
CA VAL A 260 -18.27 21.27 -24.61
C VAL A 260 -17.35 22.47 -24.84
N ARG A 261 -16.03 22.27 -24.86
CA ARG A 261 -15.08 23.35 -25.18
C ARG A 261 -15.23 23.86 -26.61
N SER A 262 -15.41 22.97 -27.59
CA SER A 262 -15.65 23.39 -28.98
C SER A 262 -16.96 24.15 -29.13
N ALA A 263 -18.03 23.69 -28.46
CA ALA A 263 -19.32 24.39 -28.51
C ALA A 263 -19.29 25.75 -27.80
N ALA A 264 -18.55 25.88 -26.70
CA ALA A 264 -18.32 27.16 -26.04
C ALA A 264 -17.53 28.13 -26.93
N LEU A 265 -16.54 27.63 -27.67
CA LEU A 265 -15.80 28.42 -28.65
C LEU A 265 -16.73 28.94 -29.77
N ASP A 266 -17.63 28.12 -30.30
CA ASP A 266 -18.60 28.55 -31.33
C ASP A 266 -19.49 29.71 -30.84
N SER A 267 -19.91 29.68 -29.57
CA SER A 267 -20.69 30.79 -29.00
C SER A 267 -19.87 32.08 -28.86
N ILE A 268 -18.61 31.97 -28.41
CA ILE A 268 -17.70 33.13 -28.26
C ILE A 268 -17.36 33.72 -29.63
N GLU A 269 -17.13 32.86 -30.63
CA GLU A 269 -16.87 33.25 -32.00
C GLU A 269 -18.04 34.04 -32.59
N THR A 270 -19.27 33.57 -32.39
CA THR A 270 -20.47 34.28 -32.87
C THR A 270 -20.58 35.68 -32.25
N GLU A 271 -20.33 35.83 -30.95
CA GLU A 271 -20.30 37.14 -30.29
C GLU A 271 -19.16 38.02 -30.80
N MET A 272 -17.97 37.46 -31.01
CA MET A 272 -16.80 38.19 -31.49
C MET A 272 -16.98 38.66 -32.94
N VAL A 273 -17.53 37.81 -33.82
CA VAL A 273 -17.88 38.20 -35.20
C VAL A 273 -18.93 39.30 -35.20
N ASN A 274 -19.97 39.19 -34.37
CA ASN A 274 -21.01 40.23 -34.29
C ASN A 274 -20.44 41.56 -33.81
N ASN A 275 -19.52 41.55 -32.83
CA ASN A 275 -18.84 42.75 -32.35
C ASN A 275 -17.87 43.33 -33.39
N MET A 276 -17.05 42.51 -34.04
CA MET A 276 -16.14 42.97 -35.10
C MET A 276 -16.92 43.54 -36.29
N ARG A 277 -18.00 42.89 -36.73
CA ARG A 277 -18.89 43.44 -37.76
C ARG A 277 -19.52 44.76 -37.32
N ALA A 278 -19.93 44.90 -36.06
CA ALA A 278 -20.46 46.16 -35.55
C ALA A 278 -19.41 47.28 -35.51
N GLU A 279 -18.17 46.97 -35.12
CA GLU A 279 -17.03 47.90 -35.14
C GLU A 279 -16.65 48.31 -36.56
N THR A 280 -16.58 47.35 -37.49
CA THR A 280 -16.33 47.60 -38.91
C THR A 280 -17.43 48.47 -39.52
N THR A 281 -18.72 48.17 -39.26
CA THR A 281 -19.83 49.01 -39.73
C THR A 281 -19.79 50.42 -39.12
N ALA A 282 -19.45 50.57 -37.84
CA ALA A 282 -19.31 51.88 -37.20
C ALA A 282 -18.12 52.69 -37.77
N GLN A 283 -17.03 52.01 -38.14
CA GLN A 283 -15.88 52.62 -38.79
C GLN A 283 -16.21 53.03 -40.24
N SER A 284 -16.98 52.21 -40.96
CA SER A 284 -17.47 52.50 -42.32
C SER A 284 -18.48 53.66 -42.32
N ASP A 285 -19.41 53.74 -41.35
CA ASP A 285 -20.32 54.87 -41.19
C ASP A 285 -19.57 56.18 -40.88
N SER A 286 -18.47 56.12 -40.13
CA SER A 286 -17.60 57.28 -39.90
C SER A 286 -16.83 57.73 -41.15
N SER A 287 -16.66 56.83 -42.13
CA SER A 287 -16.02 57.11 -43.42
C SER A 287 -16.99 57.62 -44.50
N MET A 288 -18.31 57.38 -44.37
CA MET A 288 -19.36 57.99 -45.21
C MET A 288 -19.49 59.52 -45.04
N ALA A 289 -18.83 60.11 -44.04
CA ALA A 289 -18.72 61.57 -43.89
C ALA A 289 -17.61 62.21 -44.76
N SER A 290 -16.86 61.40 -45.52
CA SER A 290 -15.83 61.87 -46.46
C SER A 290 -16.45 62.39 -47.76
N PRO A 291 -16.14 63.62 -48.23
CA PRO A 291 -16.63 64.16 -49.50
C PRO A 291 -16.19 63.41 -50.77
N PHE A 292 -15.43 62.33 -50.64
CA PHE A 292 -14.95 61.48 -51.73
C PHE A 292 -15.55 60.08 -51.57
N ASP A 293 -16.77 59.90 -52.07
CA ASP A 293 -17.46 58.62 -52.04
C ASP A 293 -16.84 57.67 -53.08
N LEU A 294 -16.45 56.46 -52.65
CA LEU A 294 -15.92 55.45 -53.55
C LEU A 294 -17.05 54.91 -54.44
N PRO A 295 -16.80 54.58 -55.72
CA PRO A 295 -17.80 53.91 -56.57
C PRO A 295 -18.35 52.64 -55.93
N GLU A 296 -19.63 52.32 -56.13
CA GLU A 296 -20.32 51.16 -55.52
C GLU A 296 -19.55 49.84 -55.69
N GLU A 297 -18.90 49.63 -56.84
CA GLU A 297 -18.08 48.43 -57.09
C GLU A 297 -16.87 48.33 -56.14
N SER A 298 -16.21 49.45 -55.82
CA SER A 298 -15.07 49.48 -54.91
C SER A 298 -15.49 49.34 -53.45
N GLN A 299 -16.69 49.82 -53.10
CA GLN A 299 -17.27 49.62 -51.78
C GLN A 299 -17.60 48.14 -51.54
N ALA A 300 -18.19 47.47 -52.54
CA ALA A 300 -18.47 46.04 -52.49
C ALA A 300 -17.19 45.21 -52.31
N ILE A 301 -16.13 45.51 -53.08
CA ILE A 301 -14.84 44.82 -52.97
C ILE A 301 -14.18 45.04 -51.60
N ASN A 302 -14.26 46.26 -51.04
CA ASN A 302 -13.73 46.54 -49.71
C ASN A 302 -14.51 45.78 -48.62
N SER A 303 -15.84 45.76 -48.70
CA SER A 303 -16.66 44.99 -47.75
C SER A 303 -16.40 43.48 -47.83
N GLU A 304 -16.18 42.94 -49.02
CA GLU A 304 -15.85 41.53 -49.23
C GLU A 304 -14.45 41.20 -48.68
N ALA A 305 -13.46 42.08 -48.88
CA ALA A 305 -12.12 41.90 -48.35
C ALA A 305 -12.07 42.02 -46.82
N GLU A 306 -12.87 42.92 -46.23
CA GLU A 306 -13.01 43.05 -44.78
C GLU A 306 -13.70 41.82 -44.16
N GLU A 307 -14.75 41.32 -44.78
CA GLU A 307 -15.44 40.09 -44.36
C GLU A 307 -14.52 38.86 -44.46
N ALA A 308 -13.78 38.71 -45.56
CA ALA A 308 -12.78 37.64 -45.71
C ALA A 308 -11.66 37.74 -44.66
N THR A 309 -11.23 38.95 -44.30
CA THR A 309 -10.21 39.16 -43.25
C THR A 309 -10.73 38.78 -41.86
N ILE A 310 -12.02 39.04 -41.59
CA ILE A 310 -12.67 38.64 -40.34
C ILE A 310 -12.76 37.12 -40.25
N ASP A 311 -13.18 36.46 -41.33
CA ASP A 311 -13.30 35.01 -41.42
C ASP A 311 -11.93 34.33 -41.28
N ASP A 312 -10.88 34.83 -41.96
CA ASP A 312 -9.51 34.31 -41.85
C ASP A 312 -8.95 34.40 -40.42
N LYS A 313 -9.15 35.55 -39.76
CA LYS A 313 -8.75 35.73 -38.36
C LYS A 313 -9.51 34.79 -37.44
N MET A 314 -10.79 34.57 -37.70
CA MET A 314 -11.63 33.70 -36.90
C MET A 314 -11.26 32.24 -37.05
N GLN A 315 -11.02 31.80 -38.29
CA GLN A 315 -10.56 30.45 -38.58
C GLN A 315 -9.22 30.16 -37.91
N ALA A 316 -8.29 31.12 -37.91
CA ALA A 316 -7.01 31.00 -37.22
C ALA A 316 -7.18 30.86 -35.69
N ILE A 317 -8.08 31.66 -35.07
CA ILE A 317 -8.40 31.56 -33.64
C ILE A 317 -9.04 30.20 -33.31
N ARG A 318 -9.95 29.73 -34.17
CA ARG A 318 -10.63 28.44 -34.03
C ARG A 318 -9.65 27.27 -34.09
N GLU A 319 -8.72 27.29 -35.04
CA GLU A 319 -7.72 26.22 -35.19
C GLU A 319 -6.72 26.19 -34.01
N ALA A 320 -6.28 27.37 -33.55
CA ALA A 320 -5.37 27.49 -32.40
C ALA A 320 -6.03 27.02 -31.08
N SER A 321 -7.30 27.38 -30.87
CA SER A 321 -8.05 26.97 -29.67
C SER A 321 -8.41 25.48 -29.69
N LEU A 322 -8.80 24.92 -30.84
CA LEU A 322 -9.03 23.49 -31.00
C LEU A 322 -7.79 22.66 -30.62
N THR A 323 -6.61 23.09 -31.07
CA THR A 323 -5.33 22.45 -30.73
C THR A 323 -5.10 22.44 -29.21
N THR A 324 -5.37 23.56 -28.55
CA THR A 324 -5.26 23.68 -27.08
C THR A 324 -6.23 22.74 -26.36
N TYR A 325 -7.46 22.58 -26.88
CA TYR A 325 -8.45 21.68 -26.30
C TYR A 325 -8.06 20.21 -26.41
N VAL A 326 -7.50 19.80 -27.55
CA VAL A 326 -6.93 18.45 -27.71
C VAL A 326 -5.82 18.22 -26.70
N MET A 327 -4.90 19.18 -26.55
CA MET A 327 -3.79 19.07 -25.59
C MET A 327 -4.29 18.92 -24.15
N LEU A 328 -5.29 19.71 -23.74
CA LEU A 328 -5.90 19.60 -22.41
C LEU A 328 -6.57 18.23 -22.18
N SER A 329 -7.23 17.67 -23.20
CA SER A 329 -7.82 16.32 -23.12
C SER A 329 -6.75 15.22 -23.03
N LEU A 330 -5.60 15.37 -23.68
CA LEU A 330 -4.48 14.43 -23.51
C LEU A 330 -3.87 14.51 -22.11
N ILE A 331 -3.70 15.73 -21.57
CA ILE A 331 -3.23 15.93 -20.19
C ILE A 331 -4.20 15.29 -19.19
N TYR A 332 -5.51 15.42 -19.42
CA TYR A 332 -6.55 14.75 -18.61
C TYR A 332 -6.32 13.23 -18.55
N ILE A 333 -6.15 12.59 -19.71
CA ILE A 333 -5.88 11.15 -19.80
C ILE A 333 -4.58 10.79 -19.08
N ALA A 334 -3.53 11.61 -19.21
CA ALA A 334 -2.24 11.38 -18.56
C ALA A 334 -2.34 11.47 -17.04
N ILE A 335 -3.02 12.50 -16.51
CA ILE A 335 -3.29 12.69 -15.08
C ILE A 335 -4.05 11.49 -14.52
N GLN A 336 -5.09 11.06 -15.23
CA GLN A 336 -5.89 9.93 -14.81
C GLN A 336 -5.09 8.61 -14.84
N GLY A 337 -4.22 8.44 -15.84
CA GLY A 337 -3.26 7.34 -15.91
C GLY A 337 -2.30 7.31 -14.72
N ILE A 338 -1.75 8.46 -14.34
CA ILE A 338 -0.88 8.60 -13.16
C ILE A 338 -1.65 8.28 -11.87
N SER A 339 -2.90 8.74 -11.74
CA SER A 339 -3.76 8.45 -10.58
C SER A 339 -4.04 6.95 -10.44
N ILE A 340 -4.36 6.27 -11.55
CA ILE A 340 -4.55 4.81 -11.58
C ILE A 340 -3.24 4.08 -11.25
N TRP A 341 -2.11 4.55 -11.79
CA TRP A 341 -0.80 3.96 -11.52
C TRP A 341 -0.40 4.10 -10.04
N LEU A 342 -0.56 5.28 -9.44
CA LEU A 342 -0.33 5.51 -8.01
C LEU A 342 -1.23 4.61 -7.15
N ALA A 343 -2.52 4.51 -7.48
CA ALA A 343 -3.43 3.58 -6.82
C ALA A 343 -2.96 2.12 -6.95
N SER A 344 -2.52 1.73 -8.15
CA SER A 344 -1.97 0.41 -8.44
C SER A 344 -0.59 0.14 -7.87
N LYS A 345 0.16 1.16 -7.40
CA LYS A 345 1.52 1.02 -6.81
C LYS A 345 1.52 1.03 -5.28
N TYR A 346 0.47 1.53 -4.63
CA TYR A 346 0.37 1.58 -3.16
C TYR A 346 -0.70 0.67 -2.53
N TYR A 347 -1.49 -0.02 -3.35
CA TYR A 347 -2.45 -1.04 -2.90
C TYR A 347 -1.81 -2.37 -2.48
N PHE A 348 -2.34 -3.10 -1.51
CA PHE A 348 -1.95 -4.50 -1.26
C PHE A 348 -3.05 -5.45 -1.74
N ALA A 349 -2.70 -6.46 -2.53
CA ALA A 349 -3.64 -7.44 -3.04
C ALA A 349 -3.71 -8.72 -2.19
N GLY A 350 -2.68 -9.02 -1.38
CA GLY A 350 -2.72 -10.15 -0.45
C GLY A 350 -3.69 -9.94 0.72
N THR A 351 -4.18 -11.03 1.31
CA THR A 351 -5.18 -11.00 2.39
C THR A 351 -4.62 -10.40 3.68
N HIS A 352 -3.36 -10.71 4.01
CA HIS A 352 -2.65 -10.26 5.21
C HIS A 352 -1.40 -9.43 4.92
N SER A 353 -1.22 -8.97 3.67
CA SER A 353 0.00 -8.24 3.29
C SER A 353 0.16 -6.91 4.02
N GLN A 354 -0.93 -6.18 4.27
CA GLN A 354 -0.87 -4.92 5.01
C GLN A 354 -0.47 -5.15 6.48
N THR A 355 -0.94 -6.22 7.10
CA THR A 355 -0.59 -6.54 8.49
C THR A 355 0.83 -7.09 8.60
N ALA A 356 1.28 -7.88 7.63
CA ALA A 356 2.67 -8.31 7.49
C ALA A 356 3.62 -7.13 7.31
N TRP A 357 3.29 -6.20 6.40
CA TRP A 357 4.11 -5.01 6.15
C TRP A 357 4.28 -4.14 7.39
N ARG A 358 3.23 -3.94 8.19
CA ARG A 358 3.32 -3.16 9.43
C ARG A 358 4.27 -3.80 10.44
N LEU A 359 4.34 -5.13 10.49
CA LEU A 359 5.26 -5.84 11.37
C LEU A 359 6.71 -5.77 10.92
N THR A 360 6.96 -5.71 9.61
CA THR A 360 8.32 -5.78 9.05
C THR A 360 8.91 -4.42 8.72
N HIS A 361 8.08 -3.39 8.52
CA HIS A 361 8.55 -2.06 8.13
C HIS A 361 9.05 -1.22 9.30
N GLU A 362 8.48 -1.41 10.49
CA GLU A 362 8.84 -0.63 11.69
C GLU A 362 10.16 -1.09 12.32
N TYR A 363 10.62 -2.32 12.03
CA TYR A 363 11.75 -2.96 12.69
C TYR A 363 12.71 -3.59 11.68
N ALA A 364 14.02 -3.37 11.88
CA ALA A 364 15.05 -3.92 11.00
C ALA A 364 15.33 -5.40 11.29
N THR A 365 15.13 -5.85 12.52
CA THR A 365 15.37 -7.24 12.95
C THR A 365 14.21 -7.78 13.80
N ALA A 366 14.12 -9.11 13.89
CA ALA A 366 13.17 -9.79 14.77
C ALA A 366 13.41 -9.45 16.25
N GLU A 367 14.67 -9.26 16.66
CA GLU A 367 15.05 -8.88 18.02
C GLU A 367 14.53 -7.47 18.37
N GLU A 368 14.73 -6.50 17.48
CA GLU A 368 14.23 -5.13 17.68
C GLU A 368 12.70 -5.09 17.80
N MET A 369 12.00 -5.90 16.99
CA MET A 369 10.55 -6.08 17.11
C MET A 369 10.16 -6.63 18.48
N LEU A 370 10.87 -7.66 18.97
CA LEU A 370 10.59 -8.26 20.27
C LEU A 370 10.82 -7.28 21.41
N ASP A 371 11.91 -6.53 21.37
CA ASP A 371 12.23 -5.52 22.39
C ASP A 371 11.16 -4.41 22.41
N ALA A 372 10.78 -3.89 21.25
CA ALA A 372 9.73 -2.87 21.14
C ALA A 372 8.37 -3.40 21.63
N MET A 373 8.01 -4.63 21.28
CA MET A 373 6.80 -5.27 21.76
C MET A 373 6.87 -5.52 23.28
N ASP A 374 8.02 -5.88 23.82
CA ASP A 374 8.21 -6.09 25.24
C ASP A 374 8.08 -4.78 26.04
N GLN A 375 8.61 -3.68 25.51
CA GLN A 375 8.38 -2.34 26.06
C GLN A 375 6.89 -2.00 26.10
N GLN A 376 6.14 -2.26 25.03
CA GLN A 376 4.69 -2.04 25.00
C GLN A 376 3.94 -2.94 25.99
N ARG A 377 4.32 -4.22 26.07
CA ARG A 377 3.76 -5.17 27.05
C ARG A 377 3.99 -4.71 28.49
N THR A 378 5.20 -4.27 28.80
CA THR A 378 5.59 -3.76 30.12
C THR A 378 4.84 -2.46 30.45
N ALA A 379 4.68 -1.56 29.48
CA ALA A 379 3.87 -0.36 29.65
C ALA A 379 2.39 -0.71 29.91
N ILE A 380 1.81 -1.65 29.15
CA ILE A 380 0.43 -2.09 29.37
C ILE A 380 0.26 -2.76 30.73
N ALA A 381 1.19 -3.61 31.12
CA ALA A 381 1.18 -4.30 32.41
C ALA A 381 1.25 -3.30 33.58
N SER A 382 2.18 -2.33 33.52
CA SER A 382 2.29 -1.29 34.54
C SER A 382 1.04 -0.40 34.63
N HIS A 383 0.43 -0.05 33.49
CA HIS A 383 -0.86 0.68 33.49
C HIS A 383 -1.99 -0.16 34.10
N ALA A 384 -2.03 -1.46 33.83
CA ALA A 384 -3.01 -2.37 34.41
C ALA A 384 -2.83 -2.50 35.93
N ASP A 385 -1.59 -2.65 36.39
CA ASP A 385 -1.23 -2.72 37.81
C ASP A 385 -1.61 -1.45 38.57
N ASP A 386 -1.38 -0.27 37.99
CA ASP A 386 -1.82 1.01 38.58
C ASP A 386 -3.35 1.03 38.78
N LYS A 387 -4.12 0.56 37.79
CA LYS A 387 -5.59 0.52 37.92
C LYS A 387 -6.08 -0.57 38.87
N LEU A 388 -5.40 -1.72 38.91
CA LEU A 388 -5.69 -2.79 39.86
C LEU A 388 -5.43 -2.34 41.30
N ARG A 389 -4.27 -1.74 41.57
CA ARG A 389 -3.93 -1.18 42.89
C ARG A 389 -4.96 -0.15 43.33
N ARG A 390 -5.35 0.76 42.43
CA ARG A 390 -6.39 1.76 42.74
C ARG A 390 -7.74 1.11 43.05
N LEU A 391 -8.12 0.05 42.32
CA LEU A 391 -9.33 -0.71 42.61
C LEU A 391 -9.25 -1.41 43.98
N GLN A 392 -8.12 -2.07 44.26
CA GLN A 392 -7.87 -2.78 45.52
C GLN A 392 -7.93 -1.83 46.72
N THR A 393 -7.29 -0.65 46.64
CA THR A 393 -7.36 0.38 47.69
C THR A 393 -8.79 0.84 47.95
N LEU A 394 -9.60 1.04 46.89
CA LEU A 394 -10.99 1.45 47.04
C LEU A 394 -11.89 0.34 47.59
N LEU A 395 -11.57 -0.93 47.31
CA LEU A 395 -12.28 -2.08 47.87
C LEU A 395 -11.92 -2.30 49.34
N SER A 396 -10.65 -2.13 49.72
CA SER A 396 -10.20 -2.28 51.10
C SER A 396 -10.68 -1.14 52.00
N SER A 397 -10.81 0.08 51.47
CA SER A 397 -11.24 1.25 52.25
C SER A 397 -12.77 1.37 52.41
N ARG A 398 -13.55 0.38 51.97
CA ARG A 398 -15.01 0.47 51.89
C ARG A 398 -15.67 -0.35 53.01
N ASP A 399 -16.51 0.31 53.79
CA ASP A 399 -17.13 -0.23 55.00
C ASP A 399 -18.00 -1.49 54.78
N HIS A 400 -18.55 -1.69 53.59
CA HIS A 400 -19.43 -2.83 53.24
C HIS A 400 -18.79 -3.78 52.23
N THR A 401 -17.46 -3.92 52.25
CA THR A 401 -16.77 -4.95 51.47
C THR A 401 -16.95 -6.32 52.13
N ASN A 402 -17.24 -7.34 51.31
CA ASN A 402 -17.44 -8.72 51.77
C ASN A 402 -16.19 -9.22 52.50
N SER A 403 -16.35 -9.93 53.62
CA SER A 403 -15.22 -10.46 54.41
C SER A 403 -14.31 -11.41 53.61
N GLY A 404 -14.86 -12.17 52.67
CA GLY A 404 -14.07 -13.00 51.75
C GLY A 404 -13.21 -12.17 50.79
N VAL A 405 -13.68 -10.99 50.39
CA VAL A 405 -12.93 -10.04 49.55
C VAL A 405 -11.86 -9.33 50.37
N LEU A 406 -12.17 -8.92 51.62
CA LEU A 406 -11.18 -8.34 52.53
C LEU A 406 -10.07 -9.33 52.85
N GLY A 407 -10.40 -10.59 53.14
CA GLY A 407 -9.41 -11.65 53.38
C GLY A 407 -8.58 -12.01 52.13
N ALA A 408 -9.12 -11.79 50.92
CA ALA A 408 -8.36 -11.92 49.67
C ALA A 408 -7.43 -10.72 49.39
N LEU A 409 -7.73 -9.55 49.96
CA LEU A 409 -6.95 -8.32 49.86
C LEU A 409 -5.92 -8.17 51.01
N GLU A 410 -5.99 -9.01 52.04
CA GLU A 410 -5.13 -8.94 53.22
C GLU A 410 -3.85 -9.76 53.06
N GLY A 411 -2.73 -9.21 53.56
CA GLY A 411 -1.43 -9.90 53.63
C GLY A 411 -0.73 -10.15 52.30
N GLU A 412 0.06 -11.21 52.25
CA GLU A 412 0.98 -11.57 51.15
C GLU A 412 0.24 -11.92 49.83
N LYS A 413 -1.03 -12.32 49.92
CA LYS A 413 -1.87 -12.67 48.76
C LYS A 413 -2.15 -11.47 47.87
N SER A 414 -2.25 -10.27 48.43
CA SER A 414 -2.49 -9.03 47.68
C SER A 414 -1.28 -8.64 46.80
N ALA A 415 -0.06 -8.88 47.30
CA ALA A 415 1.17 -8.58 46.57
C ALA A 415 1.35 -9.45 45.31
N HIS A 416 0.80 -10.66 45.32
CA HIS A 416 0.86 -11.61 44.21
C HIS A 416 -0.29 -11.43 43.19
N ARG A 417 -1.21 -10.48 43.42
CA ARG A 417 -2.38 -10.22 42.56
C ARG A 417 -2.13 -9.03 41.62
N ASN A 418 -1.05 -9.15 40.85
CA ASN A 418 -0.71 -8.22 39.79
C ASN A 418 -1.24 -8.74 38.42
N PHE A 419 -1.14 -7.89 37.41
CA PHE A 419 -1.61 -8.19 36.07
C PHE A 419 -0.83 -9.35 35.43
N LEU A 420 0.46 -9.51 35.74
CA LEU A 420 1.26 -10.64 35.24
C LEU A 420 0.78 -11.98 35.81
N ALA A 421 0.47 -12.05 37.11
CA ALA A 421 -0.13 -13.23 37.72
C ALA A 421 -1.51 -13.55 37.13
N PHE A 422 -2.28 -12.52 36.74
CA PHE A 422 -3.53 -12.73 35.99
C PHE A 422 -3.29 -13.35 34.61
N ILE A 423 -2.23 -12.97 33.91
CA ILE A 423 -1.85 -13.57 32.63
C ILE A 423 -1.49 -15.04 32.82
N GLU A 424 -0.68 -15.38 33.83
CA GLU A 424 -0.30 -16.76 34.15
C GLU A 424 -1.52 -17.60 34.53
N TYR A 425 -2.40 -17.05 35.37
CA TYR A 425 -3.68 -17.66 35.71
C TYR A 425 -4.53 -17.96 34.45
N LYS A 426 -4.60 -17.01 33.53
CA LYS A 426 -5.34 -17.17 32.28
C LYS A 426 -4.68 -18.17 31.32
N ALA A 427 -3.35 -18.28 31.35
CA ALA A 427 -2.62 -19.29 30.59
C ALA A 427 -2.86 -20.70 31.15
N GLY A 428 -2.95 -20.85 32.48
CA GLY A 428 -3.24 -22.15 33.12
C GLY A 428 -4.68 -22.62 33.00
N THR A 429 -5.64 -21.71 32.80
CA THR A 429 -7.08 -22.02 32.64
C THR A 429 -7.51 -22.29 31.20
N VAL A 430 -6.67 -21.99 30.21
CA VAL A 430 -6.90 -22.29 28.79
C VAL A 430 -6.08 -23.52 28.42
N PRO A 431 -6.70 -24.66 28.02
CA PRO A 431 -5.93 -25.82 27.59
C PRO A 431 -5.06 -25.42 26.39
N PRO A 432 -3.79 -25.87 26.34
CA PRO A 432 -2.89 -25.52 25.24
C PRO A 432 -3.54 -25.96 23.92
N LYS A 433 -3.62 -25.02 22.96
CA LYS A 433 -3.89 -25.35 21.56
C LYS A 433 -2.86 -26.41 21.15
N PRO A 434 -3.26 -27.59 20.66
CA PRO A 434 -2.31 -28.62 20.31
C PRO A 434 -1.33 -28.02 19.29
N ALA A 435 -0.06 -27.97 19.67
CA ALA A 435 1.02 -27.75 18.73
C ALA A 435 0.86 -28.77 17.60
N PRO A 436 1.14 -28.40 16.33
CA PRO A 436 1.29 -29.40 15.29
C PRO A 436 2.26 -30.45 15.80
N GLN A 437 1.77 -31.68 15.94
CA GLN A 437 2.54 -32.80 16.47
C GLN A 437 3.83 -32.91 15.65
N ALA A 438 4.96 -32.65 16.29
CA ALA A 438 6.23 -33.16 15.82
C ALA A 438 6.04 -34.66 15.62
N ALA A 439 6.27 -35.12 14.40
CA ALA A 439 6.12 -36.50 14.00
C ALA A 439 6.81 -37.40 15.04
N GLN A 440 6.00 -38.23 15.70
CA GLN A 440 6.49 -39.28 16.57
C GLN A 440 7.33 -40.22 15.71
N THR A 441 8.62 -40.28 16.01
CA THR A 441 9.52 -41.33 15.55
C THR A 441 8.93 -42.68 15.95
N VAL A 442 8.40 -43.40 14.96
CA VAL A 442 7.97 -44.78 15.11
C VAL A 442 9.21 -45.61 15.44
N GLN A 443 9.25 -46.07 16.68
CA GLN A 443 10.20 -47.04 17.21
C GLN A 443 9.86 -48.40 16.57
N ALA A 444 10.77 -48.92 15.73
CA ALA A 444 10.59 -50.19 15.04
C ALA A 444 10.90 -51.36 15.98
N GLU A 445 9.93 -52.26 16.13
CA GLU A 445 10.05 -53.56 16.79
C GLU A 445 10.67 -54.61 15.81
N PRO A 446 11.53 -55.54 16.27
CA PRO A 446 12.41 -56.30 15.39
C PRO A 446 11.79 -57.63 14.92
N ALA A 447 11.87 -57.89 13.61
CA ALA A 447 11.58 -59.20 13.03
C ALA A 447 12.87 -60.04 12.85
N PRO A 448 12.78 -61.40 12.88
CA PRO A 448 13.90 -62.27 13.20
C PRO A 448 14.82 -62.63 12.01
N ALA A 449 16.01 -63.07 12.40
CA ALA A 449 17.21 -63.31 11.61
C ALA A 449 17.10 -64.37 10.50
N VAL A 450 17.74 -64.08 9.36
CA VAL A 450 18.46 -65.06 8.53
C VAL A 450 19.76 -64.42 8.02
N GLN A 451 20.89 -65.06 8.30
CA GLN A 451 22.24 -64.82 7.77
C GLN A 451 22.84 -66.20 7.38
N PRO A 452 23.96 -66.32 6.62
CA PRO A 452 24.72 -65.30 5.86
C PRO A 452 25.19 -65.77 4.45
N ALA A 453 25.62 -64.83 3.59
CA ALA A 453 26.76 -65.01 2.67
C ALA A 453 27.29 -63.66 2.14
N VAL A 454 28.33 -63.17 2.83
CA VAL A 454 29.51 -62.38 2.41
C VAL A 454 29.59 -61.83 0.97
N ALA A 455 29.77 -60.51 0.83
CA ALA A 455 31.08 -59.89 0.48
C ALA A 455 30.98 -58.35 0.33
N GLN A 456 31.77 -57.64 1.15
CA GLN A 456 32.43 -56.33 1.00
C GLN A 456 31.72 -55.18 0.22
N ALA A 457 31.34 -54.10 0.91
CA ALA A 457 32.17 -52.91 1.23
C ALA A 457 32.41 -52.02 -0.02
N GLU A 458 32.18 -50.71 -0.06
CA GLU A 458 32.21 -49.70 1.00
C GLU A 458 31.61 -48.38 0.48
N ALA A 459 31.07 -47.59 1.42
CA ALA A 459 30.85 -46.12 1.41
C ALA A 459 29.75 -45.48 0.53
N ALA A 460 28.61 -45.26 1.20
CA ALA A 460 27.81 -44.02 1.29
C ALA A 460 28.43 -42.74 0.68
N LEU A 461 27.74 -41.98 -0.20
CA LEU A 461 26.65 -40.99 0.04
C LEU A 461 27.08 -39.76 0.88
N PRO A 462 26.42 -38.59 0.80
CA PRO A 462 25.65 -37.96 -0.30
C PRO A 462 25.77 -36.40 -0.35
N SER A 463 24.83 -35.76 -1.08
CA SER A 463 24.33 -34.36 -0.96
C SER A 463 25.23 -33.24 -1.54
N THR A 464 24.76 -32.17 -2.19
CA THR A 464 23.41 -31.59 -2.38
C THR A 464 23.47 -30.49 -3.47
N THR A 465 22.44 -30.46 -4.33
CA THR A 465 21.56 -29.34 -4.77
C THR A 465 22.08 -27.89 -4.91
N ASP A 466 21.98 -27.40 -6.17
CA ASP A 466 21.47 -26.11 -6.74
C ASP A 466 21.86 -24.74 -6.11
N ALA A 467 22.06 -23.62 -6.83
CA ALA A 467 21.41 -23.05 -8.03
C ALA A 467 22.27 -21.88 -8.63
N PRO A 468 21.81 -20.98 -9.56
CA PRO A 468 22.31 -20.95 -10.94
C PRO A 468 22.92 -19.60 -11.43
N GLY A 469 23.76 -19.67 -12.47
CA GLY A 469 23.65 -18.78 -13.65
C GLY A 469 24.76 -17.74 -13.93
N GLN A 470 25.85 -18.17 -14.56
CA GLN A 470 26.49 -17.45 -15.69
C GLN A 470 27.21 -18.49 -16.55
N ALA A 471 26.79 -18.64 -17.81
CA ALA A 471 27.38 -19.58 -18.75
C ALA A 471 28.73 -19.06 -19.26
N GLY A 472 29.77 -19.25 -18.45
CA GLY A 472 31.13 -19.52 -18.88
C GLY A 472 31.52 -20.82 -18.20
N THR A 473 32.13 -21.76 -18.90
CA THR A 473 32.63 -23.03 -18.32
C THR A 473 33.30 -22.76 -16.97
N VAL A 474 32.64 -23.11 -15.87
CA VAL A 474 33.13 -22.89 -14.50
C VAL A 474 34.27 -23.87 -14.27
N VAL A 475 35.48 -23.39 -14.48
CA VAL A 475 36.69 -24.14 -14.17
C VAL A 475 36.90 -24.08 -12.67
N LYS A 476 36.80 -25.23 -11.98
CA LYS A 476 37.06 -25.30 -10.53
C LYS A 476 38.52 -24.93 -10.26
N ALA A 477 38.74 -23.88 -9.47
CA ALA A 477 40.08 -23.37 -9.15
C ALA A 477 41.01 -24.43 -8.50
N ALA A 478 40.44 -25.40 -7.78
CA ALA A 478 41.19 -26.51 -7.17
C ALA A 478 41.67 -27.57 -8.20
N ASP A 479 40.98 -27.70 -9.32
CA ASP A 479 41.30 -28.68 -10.38
C ASP A 479 42.15 -28.06 -11.51
N PHE A 480 42.29 -26.73 -11.50
CA PHE A 480 43.09 -25.98 -12.46
C PHE A 480 44.59 -26.00 -12.11
N HIS A 481 45.44 -25.76 -13.10
CA HIS A 481 46.88 -25.68 -12.86
C HIS A 481 47.21 -24.56 -11.85
N ASP A 482 48.20 -24.79 -11.00
CA ASP A 482 48.62 -23.80 -9.99
C ASP A 482 49.23 -22.58 -10.70
N VAL A 483 48.50 -21.47 -10.67
CA VAL A 483 48.90 -20.19 -11.29
C VAL A 483 49.37 -19.17 -10.26
N THR A 484 49.48 -19.55 -8.99
CA THR A 484 49.90 -18.63 -7.91
C THR A 484 51.34 -18.15 -8.05
N GLY A 485 52.22 -18.94 -8.70
CA GLY A 485 53.63 -18.61 -8.93
C GLY A 485 53.91 -17.70 -10.13
N LEU A 486 52.89 -17.35 -10.92
CA LEU A 486 53.07 -16.50 -12.10
C LEU A 486 53.03 -15.00 -11.73
N PRO A 487 54.02 -14.18 -12.16
CA PRO A 487 53.97 -12.73 -12.01
C PRO A 487 52.85 -12.13 -12.87
N GLU A 488 52.26 -11.03 -12.43
CA GLU A 488 51.05 -10.44 -13.05
C GLU A 488 51.24 -10.08 -14.53
N GLU A 489 52.45 -9.66 -14.91
CA GLU A 489 52.82 -9.35 -16.30
C GLU A 489 52.79 -10.58 -17.23
N SER A 490 52.91 -11.79 -16.67
CA SER A 490 52.91 -13.05 -17.43
C SER A 490 51.52 -13.67 -17.59
N LEU A 491 50.49 -13.14 -16.92
CA LEU A 491 49.13 -13.68 -16.96
C LEU A 491 48.49 -13.59 -18.34
N ALA A 492 48.79 -12.53 -19.10
CA ALA A 492 48.33 -12.37 -20.48
C ALA A 492 48.99 -13.36 -21.47
N ALA A 493 50.19 -13.87 -21.14
CA ALA A 493 50.82 -14.94 -21.91
C ALA A 493 50.29 -16.32 -21.50
N ALA A 494 50.06 -16.52 -20.20
CA ALA A 494 49.49 -17.74 -19.65
C ALA A 494 48.03 -17.96 -20.07
N SER A 495 47.23 -16.89 -20.17
CA SER A 495 45.83 -16.96 -20.66
C SER A 495 45.75 -17.49 -22.08
N ARG A 496 46.65 -17.04 -22.98
CA ARG A 496 46.75 -17.55 -24.36
C ARG A 496 47.23 -19.00 -24.43
N ALA A 497 48.16 -19.39 -23.55
CA ALA A 497 48.68 -20.76 -23.53
C ALA A 497 47.67 -21.78 -22.97
N LEU A 498 46.87 -21.36 -21.98
CA LEU A 498 45.88 -22.21 -21.29
C LEU A 498 44.48 -22.13 -21.91
N GLY A 499 44.26 -21.21 -22.87
CA GLY A 499 42.98 -21.05 -23.57
C GLY A 499 41.85 -20.53 -22.68
N VAL A 500 42.19 -19.82 -21.59
CA VAL A 500 41.24 -19.26 -20.62
C VAL A 500 41.30 -17.74 -20.68
N ASP A 501 40.15 -17.08 -20.50
CA ASP A 501 40.08 -15.62 -20.49
C ASP A 501 40.94 -15.02 -19.36
N GLU A 502 41.55 -13.86 -19.61
CA GLU A 502 42.50 -13.26 -18.64
C GLU A 502 41.82 -12.86 -17.33
N ALA A 503 40.56 -12.40 -17.39
CA ALA A 503 39.79 -12.06 -16.20
C ALA A 503 39.46 -13.33 -15.37
N GLN A 504 39.12 -14.43 -16.05
CA GLN A 504 38.88 -15.72 -15.40
C GLN A 504 40.17 -16.28 -14.77
N LEU A 505 41.32 -16.13 -15.42
CA LEU A 505 42.61 -16.60 -14.89
C LEU A 505 43.03 -15.83 -13.63
N ARG A 506 42.71 -14.53 -13.54
CA ARG A 506 42.94 -13.71 -12.35
C ARG A 506 42.05 -14.14 -11.18
N ASP A 507 40.75 -14.36 -11.42
CA ASP A 507 39.81 -14.85 -10.41
C ASP A 507 40.21 -16.24 -9.89
N ILE A 508 40.61 -17.15 -10.78
CA ILE A 508 41.14 -18.47 -10.40
C ILE A 508 42.39 -18.31 -9.52
N ARG A 509 43.32 -17.42 -9.86
CA ARG A 509 44.53 -17.19 -9.06
C ARG A 509 44.20 -16.68 -7.65
N GLU A 510 43.26 -15.74 -7.52
CA GLU A 510 42.81 -15.24 -6.22
C GLU A 510 42.18 -16.33 -5.37
N GLN A 511 41.32 -17.16 -5.98
CA GLN A 511 40.72 -18.31 -5.31
C GLN A 511 41.78 -19.35 -4.90
N GLN A 512 42.79 -19.62 -5.71
CA GLN A 512 43.90 -20.52 -5.36
C GLN A 512 44.76 -19.96 -4.21
N MET A 513 45.02 -18.65 -4.19
CA MET A 513 45.72 -17.99 -3.08
C MET A 513 44.91 -18.09 -1.78
N ALA A 514 43.59 -17.88 -1.85
CA ALA A 514 42.70 -18.05 -0.70
C ALA A 514 42.63 -19.51 -0.23
N LEU A 515 42.63 -20.48 -1.14
CA LEU A 515 42.69 -21.90 -0.78
C LEU A 515 44.04 -22.29 -0.16
N LYS A 516 45.14 -21.68 -0.60
CA LYS A 516 46.47 -21.88 0.01
C LYS A 516 46.56 -21.28 1.40
N THR A 517 46.02 -20.08 1.63
CA THR A 517 46.00 -19.47 2.98
C THR A 517 45.12 -20.26 3.95
N LEU A 518 44.06 -20.90 3.45
CA LEU A 518 43.20 -21.80 4.23
C LEU A 518 43.74 -23.24 4.36
N GLY A 519 44.88 -23.57 3.73
CA GLY A 519 45.49 -24.90 3.78
C GLY A 519 44.74 -26.00 3.01
N LEU A 520 43.81 -25.62 2.13
CA LEU A 520 42.90 -26.51 1.40
C LEU A 520 43.30 -26.71 -0.09
N PHE A 521 44.46 -26.20 -0.50
CA PHE A 521 44.92 -26.30 -1.89
C PHE A 521 45.62 -27.64 -2.16
N PRO A 522 45.25 -28.39 -3.21
CA PRO A 522 45.83 -29.70 -3.49
C PRO A 522 47.31 -29.60 -3.85
N ILE A 523 48.16 -30.25 -3.05
CA ILE A 523 49.59 -30.41 -3.33
C ILE A 523 49.73 -31.53 -4.37
N LYS A 524 49.77 -31.19 -5.66
CA LYS A 524 50.17 -32.17 -6.68
C LYS A 524 51.66 -32.51 -6.48
N GLN A 525 51.95 -33.70 -5.99
CA GLN A 525 53.27 -34.31 -6.15
C GLN A 525 53.51 -34.50 -7.65
N SER A 526 54.55 -33.83 -8.16
CA SER A 526 55.06 -33.99 -9.52
C SER A 526 55.50 -35.42 -9.77
N ALA A 527 55.09 -36.00 -10.90
CA ALA A 527 55.85 -37.03 -11.60
C ALA A 527 56.71 -36.36 -12.67
#